data_AF-A0A7W1GZV4-F1
#
_entry.id   AF-A0A7W1GZV4-F1
#
_cell.length_a   1.000
_cell.length_b   1.000
_cell.length_c   1.000
_cell.angle_alpha   90.00
_cell.angle_beta   90.00
_cell.angle_gamma   90.00
#
_symmetry.space_group_name_H-M   'P 1'
#
loop_
_entity.id
_entity.type
_entity.pdbx_description
1 polymer ?
#
loop_
_entity_poly.entity_id
_entity_poly.type
_entity_poly.pdbx_seq_one_letter_code
_entity_poly.pdbx_strand_id
1 'polypeptide(L)' 'ITTCDHCGEPSYQYVNCANVICNIQFVCCEECEMKMSCCCSRECIEAPLKRKKAGKLARVF' A
#
# COMPACT_ATOMS: atom_id res chain seq x y z
N ILE A 1 -15.14 -8.25 9.97
CA ILE A 1 -14.76 -7.35 8.86
C ILE A 1 -13.42 -6.74 9.25
N THR A 2 -12.38 -6.87 8.43
CA THR A 2 -11.10 -6.17 8.62
C THR A 2 -11.24 -4.72 8.16
N THR A 3 -10.46 -3.80 8.74
CA THR A 3 -10.55 -2.36 8.48
C THR A 3 -9.22 -1.85 7.94
N CYS A 4 -9.27 -0.84 7.07
CA CYS A 4 -8.10 -0.14 6.57
C CYS A 4 -7.32 0.50 7.72
N ASP A 5 -6.02 0.25 7.79
CA ASP A 5 -5.15 0.75 8.84
C ASP A 5 -4.93 2.27 8.76
N HIS A 6 -5.31 2.91 7.65
CA HIS A 6 -5.21 4.37 7.46
C HIS A 6 -6.49 5.14 7.75
N CYS A 7 -7.65 4.64 7.31
CA CYS A 7 -8.92 5.37 7.43
C CYS A 7 -9.98 4.68 8.30
N GLY A 8 -9.76 3.43 8.70
CA GLY A 8 -10.70 2.65 9.50
C GLY A 8 -11.91 2.09 8.74
N GLU A 9 -12.06 2.39 7.45
CA GLU A 9 -13.15 1.83 6.65
C GLU A 9 -12.98 0.32 6.42
N PRO A 10 -14.07 -0.46 6.30
CA PRO A 10 -14.02 -1.86 5.91
C PRO A 10 -13.14 -2.12 4.68
N SER A 11 -12.13 -2.99 4.82
CA SER A 11 -11.29 -3.44 3.71
C SER A 11 -10.74 -4.83 3.98
N TYR A 12 -10.56 -5.63 2.93
CA TYR A 12 -9.96 -6.97 2.97
C TYR A 12 -8.63 -7.04 2.20
N GLN A 13 -8.17 -5.92 1.67
CA GLN A 13 -6.97 -5.84 0.85
C GLN A 13 -5.73 -5.76 1.75
N TYR A 14 -4.87 -6.76 1.63
CA TYR A 14 -3.55 -6.75 2.25
C TYR A 14 -2.51 -6.23 1.26
N VAL A 15 -1.73 -5.26 1.71
CA VAL A 15 -0.70 -4.59 0.91
C VAL A 15 0.63 -4.70 1.63
N ASN A 16 1.69 -4.99 0.88
CA ASN A 16 3.04 -4.87 1.40
C ASN A 16 3.52 -3.43 1.24
N CYS A 17 4.03 -2.83 2.31
CA CYS A 17 4.58 -1.48 2.29
C CYS A 17 5.56 -1.31 1.11
N ALA A 18 5.39 -0.24 0.33
CA ALA A 18 6.22 -0.01 -0.84
C ALA A 18 7.69 0.13 -0.48
N ASN A 19 8.01 0.71 0.69
CA ASN A 19 9.35 0.69 1.27
C ASN A 19 9.82 -0.76 1.45
N VAL A 20 10.84 -1.17 0.69
CA VAL A 20 11.31 -2.56 0.65
C VAL A 20 12.05 -2.98 1.92
N ILE A 21 12.56 -2.01 2.69
CA ILE A 21 13.20 -2.27 3.99
C ILE A 21 12.12 -2.52 5.05
N CYS A 22 11.03 -1.75 5.02
CA CYS A 22 9.91 -1.94 5.93
C CYS A 22 9.14 -3.23 5.59
N ASN A 23 8.67 -3.36 4.34
CA ASN A 23 7.98 -4.54 3.78
C ASN A 23 6.85 -5.13 4.64
N ILE A 24 6.32 -4.41 5.63
CA ILE A 24 5.23 -4.92 6.45
C ILE A 24 3.99 -5.13 5.58
N GLN A 25 3.25 -6.18 5.90
CA GLN A 25 1.93 -6.42 5.33
C GLN A 25 0.88 -5.79 6.24
N PHE A 26 -0.01 -4.98 5.66
CA PHE A 26 -1.03 -4.22 6.38
C PHE A 26 -2.32 -4.15 5.56
N VAL A 27 -3.45 -3.85 6.20
CA VAL A 27 -4.75 -3.73 5.52
C VAL A 27 -4.90 -2.31 5.00
N CYS A 28 -5.14 -2.14 3.70
CA CYS A 28 -5.24 -0.83 3.08
C CYS A 28 -6.33 -0.84 2.01
N CYS A 29 -7.26 0.12 2.05
CA CYS A 29 -8.22 0.29 0.95
C CYS A 29 -7.56 0.94 -0.27
N GLU A 30 -8.12 0.72 -1.46
CA GLU A 30 -7.59 1.24 -2.72
C GLU A 30 -7.37 2.76 -2.71
N GLU A 31 -8.25 3.53 -2.08
CA GLU A 31 -8.09 4.98 -1.96
C GLU A 31 -6.88 5.36 -1.10
N CYS A 32 -6.69 4.69 0.04
CA CYS A 32 -5.53 4.92 0.89
C CYS A 32 -4.23 4.42 0.25
N GLU A 33 -4.26 3.33 -0.54
CA GLU A 33 -3.10 2.90 -1.32
C GLU A 33 -2.59 3.99 -2.26
N MET A 34 -3.50 4.71 -2.93
CA MET A 34 -3.17 5.83 -3.82
C MET A 34 -2.64 7.02 -3.02
N LYS A 35 -3.34 7.42 -1.95
CA LYS A 35 -2.95 8.56 -1.09
C LYS A 35 -1.61 8.34 -0.39
N MET A 36 -1.34 7.11 0.03
CA MET A 36 -0.15 6.75 0.81
C MET A 36 0.96 6.16 -0.06
N SER A 37 0.85 6.17 -1.39
CA SER A 37 1.84 5.58 -2.29
C SER A 37 2.20 4.13 -1.91
N CYS A 38 1.18 3.35 -1.52
CA CYS A 38 1.30 1.98 -1.00
C CYS A 38 2.24 1.83 0.21
N CYS A 39 2.46 2.89 0.99
CA CYS A 39 3.29 2.87 2.20
C CYS A 39 2.42 2.85 3.46
N CYS A 40 2.87 2.16 4.51
CA CYS A 40 2.14 2.06 5.78
C CYS A 40 2.27 3.31 6.65
N SER A 41 3.15 4.25 6.31
CA SER A 41 3.39 5.46 7.09
C SER A 41 4.00 6.57 6.23
N ARG A 42 3.99 7.81 6.73
CA ARG A 42 4.61 8.96 6.03
C ARG A 42 6.12 8.81 5.92
N GLU A 43 6.78 8.26 6.93
CA GLU A 43 8.21 7.95 6.92
C GLU A 43 8.55 6.96 5.80
N CYS A 44 7.68 5.98 5.56
CA CYS A 44 7.87 5.03 4.47
C CYS A 44 7.62 5.65 3.08
N ILE A 45 6.80 6.72 2.98
CA ILE A 45 6.65 7.50 1.74
C ILE A 45 7.98 8.18 1.40
N GLU A 46 8.68 8.72 2.39
CA GLU A 46 9.96 9.41 2.19
C GLU A 46 11.17 8.45 2.06
N ALA A 47 10.96 7.14 2.23
CA ALA A 47 12.04 6.17 2.16
C ALA A 47 12.66 6.10 0.75
N PRO A 48 14.00 5.99 0.65
CA PRO A 48 14.72 6.04 -0.62
C PRO A 48 14.48 4.80 -1.49
N LEU A 49 14.23 3.64 -0.87
CA LEU A 49 14.06 2.36 -1.55
C LEU A 49 12.60 1.91 -1.51
N LYS A 50 11.87 2.16 -2.60
CA LYS A 50 10.48 1.74 -2.77
C LYS A 50 10.33 0.83 -3.98
N ARG A 51 9.54 -0.23 -3.85
CA ARG A 51 9.15 -1.08 -4.98
C ARG A 51 8.29 -0.27 -5.95
N LYS A 52 8.58 -0.36 -7.25
CA LYS A 52 7.70 0.21 -8.29
C LYS A 52 6.48 -0.70 -8.41
N LYS A 53 5.27 -0.15 -8.27
CA LYS A 53 4.06 -0.91 -8.59
C LYS A 53 4.13 -1.23 -10.08
N ALA A 54 4.10 -2.51 -10.46
CA ALA A 54 3.83 -2.86 -11.84
C ALA A 54 2.48 -2.21 -12.18
N GLY A 55 2.47 -1.25 -13.11
CA GLY A 55 1.27 -0.51 -13.44
C GLY A 55 0.12 -1.47 -13.73
N LYS A 56 -1.11 -1.15 -13.29
CA LYS A 56 -2.33 -1.94 -13.55
C LYS A 56 -2.65 -2.12 -15.06
N LEU A 57 -1.74 -1.76 -15.97
CA LEU A 57 -1.87 -1.82 -17.42
C LEU A 57 -1.15 -3.01 -18.09
N ALA A 58 -0.57 -3.95 -17.33
CA ALA A 58 0.22 -5.07 -17.88
C ALA A 58 -0.42 -6.46 -17.69
N ARG A 59 -1.76 -6.53 -17.61
CA ARG A 59 -2.51 -7.79 -17.69
C ARG A 59 -3.72 -7.60 -18.61
N VAL A 60 -3.46 -7.27 -19.87
CA VAL A 60 -4.34 -7.73 -20.95
C VAL A 60 -3.85 -9.12 -21.30
N PHE A 61 -4.77 -10.08 -21.34
CA PHE A 61 -4.54 -11.48 -21.67
C PHE A 61 -3.66 -11.67 -22.91
#